data_AF-A0A3M1FQF7-F1
#
_entry.id   AF-A0A3M1FQF7-F1
#
_cell.length_a   1.000
_cell.length_b   1.000
_cell.length_c   1.000
_cell.angle_alpha   90.00
_cell.angle_beta   90.00
_cell.angle_gamma   90.00
#
_symmetry.space_group_name_H-M   'P 1'
#
loop_
_entity.id
_entity.type
_entity.pdbx_description
1 polymer ?
#
loop_
_entity_poly.entity_id
_entity_poly.type
_entity_poly.pdbx_seq_one_letter_code
_entity_poly.pdbx_strand_id
1 'polypeptide(L)'
;VLLETQDRGVTFRGVAEDMARMYPASLEEAELALDVQKDVWHVERDGAQLLRDLERAALAATRQVMKLEERLLKQWDDTLFEEQYIPAVAKEEARYAQHAHFSTWLDHLCDALEVVDLASGEVRDRATNAWLLEECLTALEQMAEKRVAKWVRSLRRHQGQLLTYLVWLHEALAPYEQELASHLPDPTASKQFMRLVARTWRLRQACINGHTQFTAWARTTEAALHEALGGSSTLAQYAQRLWEILDGAVRASSLVECINGLLKQFLRNRRSFRNCVTLQHYLNLFTLWHNMRVYQRGKRQGQSPYQIAGIQPDTDDWLELIGYPPVA
;
A
#
# COMPACT_ATOMS: atom_id res chain seq x y z
N VAL A 1 23.59 10.07 3.37
CA VAL A 1 22.52 9.34 4.09
C VAL A 1 22.54 7.84 3.82
N LEU A 2 22.13 7.32 2.63
CA LEU A 2 22.16 5.86 2.34
C LEU A 2 23.58 5.26 2.42
N LEU A 3 24.57 5.93 1.82
CA LEU A 3 25.97 5.48 1.85
C LEU A 3 26.58 5.55 3.27
N GLU A 4 26.29 6.60 4.04
CA GLU A 4 26.78 6.77 5.42
C GLU A 4 26.16 5.78 6.43
N THR A 5 25.08 5.08 6.07
CA THR A 5 24.45 4.06 6.95
C THR A 5 25.07 2.68 6.78
N GLN A 6 25.59 2.35 5.59
CA GLN A 6 26.36 1.10 5.37
C GLN A 6 27.67 1.12 6.16
N ASP A 7 28.34 2.28 6.23
CA ASP A 7 29.55 2.49 7.05
C ASP A 7 29.31 2.25 8.56
N ARG A 8 28.04 2.23 9.00
CA ARG A 8 27.63 1.92 10.39
C ARG A 8 27.18 0.48 10.58
N GLY A 9 27.41 -0.41 9.60
CA GLY A 9 27.06 -1.82 9.68
C GLY A 9 25.59 -2.14 9.40
N VAL A 10 24.83 -1.21 8.80
CA VAL A 10 23.44 -1.45 8.41
C VAL A 10 23.40 -2.06 7.01
N THR A 11 22.88 -3.29 6.90
CA THR A 11 22.64 -3.95 5.61
C THR A 11 21.25 -3.63 5.10
N PHE A 12 21.16 -2.97 3.94
CA PHE A 12 19.89 -2.76 3.25
C PHE A 12 19.47 -4.05 2.54
N ARG A 13 18.26 -4.52 2.84
CA ARG A 13 17.68 -5.71 2.19
C ARG A 13 16.96 -5.38 0.88
N GLY A 14 16.41 -4.18 0.79
CA GLY A 14 15.63 -3.75 -0.35
C GLY A 14 15.08 -2.34 -0.17
N VAL A 15 14.38 -1.85 -1.18
CA VAL A 15 13.73 -0.53 -1.20
C VAL A 15 12.29 -0.65 -1.64
N ALA A 16 11.42 0.22 -1.12
CA ALA A 16 10.04 0.36 -1.54
C ALA A 16 9.79 1.72 -2.20
N GLU A 17 9.18 1.76 -3.38
CA GLU A 17 8.95 3.01 -4.13
C GLU A 17 7.72 3.00 -5.07
N ASP A 18 7.30 4.21 -5.50
CA ASP A 18 6.02 4.52 -6.16
C ASP A 18 5.99 4.34 -7.69
N MET A 19 6.87 3.51 -8.23
CA MET A 19 7.10 3.29 -9.67
C MET A 19 7.65 4.53 -10.42
N ALA A 20 8.23 5.51 -9.72
CA ALA A 20 8.82 6.65 -10.40
C ALA A 20 10.00 6.23 -11.30
N ARG A 21 10.08 6.86 -12.49
CA ARG A 21 11.06 6.54 -13.52
C ARG A 21 12.52 6.74 -13.11
N MET A 22 12.76 7.57 -12.10
CA MET A 22 14.09 7.92 -11.64
C MET A 22 14.75 6.83 -10.80
N TYR A 23 13.99 6.00 -10.07
CA TYR A 23 14.59 5.08 -9.10
C TYR A 23 15.52 4.03 -9.72
N PRO A 24 15.21 3.37 -10.85
CA PRO A 24 16.12 2.41 -11.45
C PRO A 24 17.49 3.04 -11.78
N ALA A 25 17.49 4.21 -12.41
CA ALA A 25 18.73 4.93 -12.73
C ALA A 25 19.46 5.39 -11.47
N SER A 26 18.74 5.84 -10.44
CA SER A 26 19.35 6.24 -9.16
C SER A 26 19.99 5.07 -8.41
N LEU A 27 19.41 3.87 -8.48
CA LEU A 27 19.99 2.67 -7.85
C LEU A 27 21.25 2.21 -8.60
N GLU A 28 21.22 2.27 -9.94
CA GLU A 28 22.38 1.99 -10.78
C GLU A 28 23.53 2.97 -10.52
N GLU A 29 23.25 4.27 -10.51
CA GLU A 29 24.23 5.33 -10.21
C GLU A 29 24.80 5.21 -8.78
N ALA A 30 24.00 4.72 -7.84
CA ALA A 30 24.43 4.46 -6.47
C ALA A 30 25.17 3.12 -6.30
N GLU A 31 25.31 2.33 -7.37
CA GLU A 31 25.89 0.98 -7.35
C GLU A 31 25.20 0.04 -6.34
N LEU A 32 23.89 0.23 -6.14
CA LEU A 32 23.08 -0.52 -5.18
C LEU A 32 22.28 -1.63 -5.87
N ALA A 33 22.74 -2.87 -5.71
CA ALA A 33 22.01 -4.08 -6.12
C ALA A 33 21.00 -4.50 -5.04
N LEU A 34 19.90 -3.75 -4.92
CA LEU A 34 18.85 -3.98 -3.94
C LEU A 34 17.56 -4.49 -4.59
N ASP A 35 16.87 -5.39 -3.88
CA ASP A 35 15.52 -5.80 -4.25
C ASP A 35 14.56 -4.62 -4.18
N VAL A 36 13.65 -4.55 -5.14
CA VAL A 36 12.67 -3.44 -5.26
C VAL A 36 11.27 -3.97 -5.03
N GLN A 37 10.56 -3.33 -4.10
CA GLN A 37 9.12 -3.46 -3.92
C GLN A 37 8.42 -2.23 -4.51
N LYS A 38 7.45 -2.43 -5.38
CA LYS A 38 6.59 -1.33 -5.83
C LYS A 38 5.48 -1.05 -4.84
N ASP A 39 5.15 0.21 -4.67
CA ASP A 39 4.06 0.64 -3.82
C ASP A 39 2.71 0.13 -4.35
N VAL A 40 2.11 -0.83 -3.65
CA VAL A 40 0.84 -1.43 -4.06
C VAL A 40 -0.36 -0.52 -3.78
N TRP A 41 -0.23 0.44 -2.86
CA TRP A 41 -1.29 1.41 -2.59
C TRP A 41 -1.56 2.30 -3.81
N HIS A 42 -0.50 2.65 -4.56
CA HIS A 42 -0.63 3.38 -5.82
C HIS A 42 -1.43 2.59 -6.86
N VAL A 43 -1.21 1.27 -6.92
CA VAL A 43 -1.96 0.36 -7.80
C VAL A 43 -3.44 0.36 -7.43
N GLU A 44 -3.74 0.13 -6.16
CA GLU A 44 -5.12 0.09 -5.63
C GLU A 44 -5.84 1.43 -5.85
N ARG A 45 -5.18 2.55 -5.54
CA ARG A 45 -5.72 3.90 -5.71
C ARG A 45 -6.05 4.21 -7.16
N ASP A 46 -5.12 3.93 -8.07
CA ASP A 46 -5.30 4.21 -9.49
C ASP A 46 -6.37 3.30 -10.10
N GLY A 47 -6.44 2.04 -9.68
CA GLY A 47 -7.53 1.11 -10.01
C GLY A 47 -8.90 1.61 -9.52
N ALA A 48 -8.99 2.04 -8.26
CA ALA A 48 -10.22 2.61 -7.70
C ALA A 48 -10.65 3.90 -8.44
N GLN A 49 -9.69 4.70 -8.93
CA GLN A 49 -10.02 5.85 -9.76
C GLN A 49 -10.58 5.44 -11.13
N LEU A 50 -10.04 4.39 -11.76
CA LEU A 50 -10.59 3.83 -13.00
C LEU A 50 -12.00 3.29 -12.80
N LEU A 51 -12.26 2.59 -11.69
CA LEU A 51 -13.60 2.10 -11.35
C LEU A 51 -14.62 3.24 -11.29
N ARG A 52 -14.31 4.31 -10.55
CA ARG A 52 -15.16 5.52 -10.49
C ARG A 52 -15.38 6.17 -11.85
N ASP A 53 -14.37 6.14 -12.72
CA ASP A 53 -14.50 6.73 -14.06
C ASP A 53 -15.38 5.88 -14.99
N LEU A 54 -15.34 4.55 -14.86
CA LEU A 54 -16.26 3.63 -15.54
C LEU A 54 -17.69 3.80 -15.03
N GLU A 55 -17.87 3.94 -13.71
CA GLU A 55 -19.18 4.20 -13.10
C GLU A 55 -19.79 5.50 -13.64
N ARG A 56 -19.00 6.59 -13.65
CA ARG A 56 -19.42 7.86 -14.24
C ARG A 56 -19.80 7.74 -15.71
N ALA A 57 -19.09 6.90 -16.47
CA ALA A 57 -19.40 6.65 -17.87
C ALA A 57 -20.73 5.88 -18.05
N ALA A 58 -21.01 4.90 -17.20
CA ALA A 58 -22.29 4.18 -17.16
C ALA A 58 -23.45 5.12 -16.82
N LEU A 59 -23.32 5.90 -15.73
CA LEU A 59 -24.34 6.89 -15.32
C LEU A 59 -24.53 8.01 -16.36
N ALA A 60 -23.50 8.36 -17.11
CA ALA A 60 -23.63 9.29 -18.24
C ALA A 60 -24.43 8.69 -19.39
N ALA A 61 -24.29 7.38 -19.66
CA ALA A 61 -25.09 6.68 -20.66
C ALA A 61 -26.57 6.62 -20.26
N THR A 62 -26.88 6.31 -18.99
CA THR A 62 -28.26 6.38 -18.45
C THR A 62 -28.89 7.74 -18.66
N ARG A 63 -28.16 8.82 -18.32
CA ARG A 63 -28.64 10.19 -18.54
C ARG A 63 -28.89 10.50 -20.01
N GLN A 64 -28.16 9.88 -20.93
CA GLN A 64 -28.39 10.05 -22.36
C GLN A 64 -29.66 9.31 -22.82
N VAL A 65 -29.87 8.08 -22.34
CA VAL A 65 -31.07 7.29 -22.62
C VAL A 65 -32.31 8.03 -22.12
N MET A 66 -32.32 8.46 -20.85
CA MET A 66 -33.44 9.23 -20.27
C MET A 66 -33.78 10.49 -21.09
N LYS A 67 -32.76 11.23 -21.56
CA LYS A 67 -32.99 12.41 -22.41
C LYS A 67 -33.63 12.07 -23.76
N LEU A 68 -33.28 10.92 -24.34
CA LEU A 68 -33.89 10.46 -25.59
C LEU A 68 -35.33 9.98 -25.36
N GLU A 69 -35.58 9.28 -24.25
CA GLU A 69 -36.94 8.87 -23.84
C GLU A 69 -37.85 10.08 -23.64
N GLU A 70 -37.40 11.09 -22.90
CA GLU A 70 -38.16 12.32 -22.69
C GLU A 70 -38.53 13.02 -24.01
N ARG A 71 -37.67 12.95 -25.03
CA ARG A 71 -37.95 13.52 -26.36
C ARG A 71 -38.99 12.68 -27.11
N LEU A 72 -38.82 11.37 -27.14
CA LEU A 72 -39.74 10.43 -27.80
C LEU A 72 -41.13 10.42 -27.16
N LEU A 73 -41.22 10.58 -25.83
CA LEU A 73 -42.48 10.68 -25.10
C LEU A 73 -43.24 11.98 -25.41
N LYS A 74 -42.53 13.08 -25.71
CA LYS A 74 -43.15 14.35 -26.13
C LYS A 74 -43.66 14.28 -27.55
N GLN A 75 -42.87 13.72 -28.45
CA GLN A 75 -43.23 13.51 -29.84
C GLN A 75 -42.47 12.29 -30.37
N TRP A 76 -43.23 11.30 -30.82
CA TRP A 76 -42.66 10.10 -31.41
C TRP A 76 -41.96 10.41 -32.74
N ASP A 77 -40.77 9.85 -32.91
CA ASP A 77 -39.92 10.00 -34.09
C ASP A 77 -39.18 8.67 -34.31
N ASP A 78 -39.58 7.95 -35.36
CA ASP A 78 -39.02 6.63 -35.70
C ASP A 78 -37.51 6.71 -35.99
N THR A 79 -37.04 7.78 -36.62
CA THR A 79 -35.61 7.95 -36.93
C THR A 79 -34.81 8.18 -35.65
N LEU A 80 -35.31 9.02 -34.73
CA LEU A 80 -34.69 9.22 -33.43
C LEU A 80 -34.66 7.92 -32.61
N PHE A 81 -35.73 7.14 -32.66
CA PHE A 81 -35.84 5.87 -31.96
C PHE A 81 -34.83 4.84 -32.50
N GLU A 82 -34.84 4.59 -33.80
CA GLU A 82 -33.99 3.57 -34.43
C GLU A 82 -32.51 3.95 -34.45
N GLU A 83 -32.17 5.19 -34.80
CA GLU A 83 -30.79 5.60 -35.03
C GLU A 83 -30.07 6.11 -33.76
N GLN A 84 -30.80 6.54 -32.72
CA GLN A 84 -30.20 7.11 -31.52
C GLN A 84 -30.60 6.41 -30.23
N TYR A 85 -31.88 6.13 -30.01
CA TYR A 85 -32.34 5.52 -28.77
C TYR A 85 -31.87 4.07 -28.63
N ILE A 86 -32.12 3.22 -29.63
CA ILE A 86 -31.69 1.81 -29.59
C ILE A 86 -30.16 1.69 -29.37
N PRO A 87 -29.29 2.40 -30.13
CA PRO A 87 -27.85 2.39 -29.87
C PRO A 87 -27.46 2.96 -28.51
N ALA A 88 -28.19 3.95 -27.97
CA ALA A 88 -27.92 4.51 -26.65
C ALA A 88 -28.22 3.51 -25.52
N VAL A 89 -29.31 2.76 -25.62
CA VAL A 89 -29.66 1.69 -24.67
C VAL A 89 -28.62 0.57 -24.72
N ALA A 90 -28.25 0.09 -25.91
CA ALA A 90 -27.20 -0.93 -26.06
C ALA A 90 -25.85 -0.45 -25.50
N LYS A 91 -25.53 0.84 -25.68
CA LYS A 91 -24.32 1.45 -25.12
C LYS A 91 -24.38 1.56 -23.59
N GLU A 92 -25.53 1.89 -23.02
CA GLU A 92 -25.73 1.91 -21.57
C GLU A 92 -25.47 0.54 -20.96
N GLU A 93 -26.12 -0.50 -21.49
CA GLU A 93 -25.93 -1.89 -21.04
C GLU A 93 -24.46 -2.31 -21.12
N ALA A 94 -23.79 -2.02 -22.25
CA ALA A 94 -22.37 -2.32 -22.41
C ALA A 94 -21.48 -1.59 -21.38
N ARG A 95 -21.82 -0.37 -20.97
CA ARG A 95 -21.05 0.38 -19.95
C ARG A 95 -21.25 -0.18 -18.56
N TYR A 96 -22.45 -0.62 -18.21
CA TYR A 96 -22.69 -1.31 -16.94
C TYR A 96 -21.98 -2.66 -16.89
N ALA A 97 -22.03 -3.45 -17.97
CA ALA A 97 -21.29 -4.70 -18.08
C ALA A 97 -19.77 -4.48 -17.94
N GLN A 98 -19.24 -3.45 -18.60
CA GLN A 98 -17.82 -3.06 -18.50
C GLN A 98 -17.44 -2.66 -17.07
N HIS A 99 -18.27 -1.84 -16.40
CA HIS A 99 -18.04 -1.45 -15.01
C HIS A 99 -18.06 -2.66 -14.06
N ALA A 100 -19.08 -3.51 -14.16
CA ALA A 100 -19.21 -4.70 -13.32
C ALA A 100 -18.03 -5.65 -13.50
N HIS A 101 -17.65 -5.92 -14.76
CA HIS A 101 -16.50 -6.77 -15.08
C HIS A 101 -15.19 -6.20 -14.50
N PHE A 102 -14.95 -4.89 -14.65
CA PHE A 102 -13.78 -4.25 -14.07
C PHE A 102 -13.79 -4.31 -12.54
N SER A 103 -14.94 -4.08 -11.91
CA SER A 103 -15.09 -4.13 -10.44
C SER A 103 -14.69 -5.50 -9.90
N THR A 104 -15.21 -6.58 -10.48
CA THR A 104 -14.89 -7.94 -10.04
C THR A 104 -13.39 -8.23 -10.12
N TRP A 105 -12.75 -7.90 -11.25
CA TRP A 105 -11.32 -8.15 -11.39
C TRP A 105 -10.44 -7.21 -10.58
N LEU A 106 -10.89 -5.99 -10.32
CA LEU A 106 -10.20 -5.08 -9.42
C LEU A 106 -10.22 -5.62 -7.98
N ASP A 107 -11.34 -6.17 -7.51
CA ASP A 107 -11.43 -6.78 -6.19
C ASP A 107 -10.45 -7.96 -6.06
N HIS A 108 -10.39 -8.84 -7.07
CA HIS A 108 -9.43 -9.94 -7.10
C HIS A 108 -7.98 -9.46 -7.21
N LEU A 109 -7.71 -8.39 -7.96
CA LEU A 109 -6.38 -7.82 -8.07
C LEU A 109 -5.91 -7.22 -6.73
N CYS A 110 -6.78 -6.49 -6.03
CA CYS A 110 -6.48 -5.98 -4.69
C CYS A 110 -6.22 -7.13 -3.71
N ASP A 111 -7.01 -8.20 -3.78
CA ASP A 111 -6.80 -9.41 -2.98
C ASP A 111 -5.46 -10.11 -3.28
N ALA A 112 -5.02 -10.13 -4.55
CA ALA A 112 -3.70 -10.64 -4.95
C ALA A 112 -2.52 -9.85 -4.37
N LEU A 113 -2.77 -8.65 -3.83
CA LEU A 113 -1.76 -7.78 -3.20
C LEU A 113 -1.83 -7.84 -1.66
N GLU A 114 -2.68 -8.71 -1.10
CA GLU A 114 -2.81 -8.88 0.34
C GLU A 114 -1.79 -9.85 0.94
N VAL A 115 -1.48 -9.62 2.22
CA VAL A 115 -0.54 -10.45 3.00
C VAL A 115 -1.23 -11.68 3.57
N VAL A 116 -2.49 -11.53 3.95
CA VAL A 116 -3.28 -12.54 4.67
C VAL A 116 -4.61 -12.66 3.96
N ASP A 117 -4.97 -13.91 3.64
CA ASP A 117 -6.30 -14.24 3.16
C ASP A 117 -7.35 -13.96 4.24
N LEU A 118 -8.32 -13.09 3.92
CA LEU A 118 -9.29 -12.60 4.90
C LEU A 118 -10.21 -13.72 5.44
N ALA A 119 -10.54 -14.70 4.59
CA ALA A 119 -11.50 -15.75 4.91
C ALA A 119 -10.86 -16.83 5.80
N SER A 120 -9.71 -17.35 5.39
CA SER A 120 -9.02 -18.46 6.05
C SER A 120 -8.02 -18.01 7.13
N GLY A 121 -7.53 -16.78 7.06
CA GLY A 121 -6.41 -16.32 7.88
C GLY A 121 -5.05 -16.83 7.40
N GLU A 122 -4.98 -17.51 6.26
CA GLU A 122 -3.72 -18.01 5.74
C GLU A 122 -2.81 -16.85 5.32
N VAL A 123 -1.59 -16.85 5.86
CA VAL A 123 -0.55 -15.94 5.38
C VAL A 123 -0.18 -16.40 3.96
N ARG A 124 -0.27 -15.47 3.01
CA ARG A 124 -0.10 -15.78 1.60
C ARG A 124 1.37 -15.93 1.24
N ASP A 125 1.66 -16.90 0.38
CA ASP A 125 2.95 -17.05 -0.25
C ASP A 125 2.98 -16.32 -1.61
N ARG A 126 4.20 -16.09 -2.12
CA ARG A 126 4.41 -15.38 -3.39
C ARG A 126 3.81 -16.12 -4.58
N ALA A 127 3.83 -17.46 -4.61
CA ALA A 127 3.33 -18.21 -5.76
C ALA A 127 1.81 -18.09 -5.88
N THR A 128 1.08 -18.22 -4.77
CA THR A 128 -0.37 -18.03 -4.72
C THR A 128 -0.77 -16.63 -5.21
N ASN A 129 -0.15 -15.58 -4.69
CA ASN A 129 -0.46 -14.21 -5.12
C ASN A 129 -0.01 -13.91 -6.55
N ALA A 130 1.12 -14.47 -7.00
CA ALA A 130 1.59 -14.30 -8.37
C ALA A 130 0.63 -14.94 -9.39
N TRP A 131 0.09 -16.13 -9.07
CA TRP A 131 -0.93 -16.78 -9.88
C TRP A 131 -2.20 -15.92 -9.95
N LEU A 132 -2.74 -15.49 -8.81
CA LEU A 132 -3.97 -14.69 -8.79
C LEU A 132 -3.77 -13.36 -9.54
N LEU A 133 -2.62 -12.71 -9.35
CA LEU A 133 -2.27 -11.49 -10.07
C LEU A 133 -2.21 -11.73 -11.58
N GLU A 134 -1.64 -12.84 -12.03
CA GLU A 134 -1.58 -13.22 -13.45
C GLU A 134 -2.97 -13.39 -14.06
N GLU A 135 -3.86 -14.10 -13.37
CA GLU A 135 -5.26 -14.30 -13.80
C GLU A 135 -5.99 -12.95 -13.92
N CYS A 136 -5.83 -12.07 -12.92
CA CYS A 136 -6.45 -10.76 -12.93
C CYS A 136 -5.95 -9.89 -14.08
N LEU A 137 -4.63 -9.84 -14.30
CA LEU A 137 -4.05 -9.02 -15.37
C LEU A 137 -4.46 -9.55 -16.75
N THR A 138 -4.49 -10.87 -16.93
CA THR A 138 -4.94 -11.52 -18.17
C THR A 138 -6.39 -11.18 -18.48
N ALA A 139 -7.28 -11.22 -17.48
CA ALA A 139 -8.68 -10.87 -17.68
C ALA A 139 -8.87 -9.37 -17.96
N LEU A 140 -8.16 -8.50 -17.23
CA LEU A 140 -8.21 -7.05 -17.44
C LEU A 140 -7.63 -6.62 -18.81
N GLU A 141 -6.68 -7.38 -19.37
CA GLU A 141 -6.14 -7.16 -20.73
C GLU A 141 -7.17 -7.36 -21.83
N GLN A 142 -8.16 -8.23 -21.62
CA GLN A 142 -9.21 -8.50 -22.59
C GLN A 142 -10.27 -7.38 -22.63
N MET A 143 -10.24 -6.45 -21.68
CA MET A 143 -11.17 -5.33 -21.66
C MET A 143 -10.87 -4.30 -22.76
N ALA A 144 -11.87 -3.98 -23.58
CA ALA A 144 -11.80 -2.96 -24.62
C ALA A 144 -11.86 -1.51 -24.07
N GLU A 145 -11.02 -1.17 -23.07
CA GLU A 145 -10.94 0.17 -22.47
C GLU A 145 -9.50 0.70 -22.44
N LYS A 146 -9.25 1.82 -23.13
CA LYS A 146 -7.89 2.37 -23.32
C LYS A 146 -7.18 2.69 -22.01
N ARG A 147 -7.92 3.21 -21.03
CA ARG A 147 -7.34 3.58 -19.72
C ARG A 147 -6.98 2.35 -18.90
N VAL A 148 -7.81 1.31 -18.93
CA VAL A 148 -7.53 0.02 -18.29
C VAL A 148 -6.30 -0.62 -18.94
N ALA A 149 -6.27 -0.72 -20.28
CA ALA A 149 -5.13 -1.29 -20.99
C ALA A 149 -3.80 -0.57 -20.70
N LYS A 150 -3.83 0.77 -20.56
CA LYS A 150 -2.64 1.55 -20.17
C LYS A 150 -2.19 1.22 -18.74
N TRP A 151 -3.14 1.11 -17.81
CA TRP A 151 -2.85 0.79 -16.42
C TRP A 151 -2.29 -0.64 -16.29
N VAL A 152 -2.94 -1.64 -16.89
CA VAL A 152 -2.47 -3.03 -16.90
C VAL A 152 -1.08 -3.16 -17.51
N ARG A 153 -0.78 -2.47 -18.61
CA ARG A 153 0.58 -2.44 -19.19
C ARG A 153 1.64 -1.92 -18.21
N SER A 154 1.27 -0.96 -17.36
CA SER A 154 2.16 -0.46 -16.31
C SER A 154 2.38 -1.53 -15.24
N LEU A 155 1.33 -2.24 -14.83
CA LEU A 155 1.43 -3.34 -13.85
C LEU A 155 2.28 -4.48 -14.38
N ARG A 156 2.07 -4.92 -15.63
CA ARG A 156 2.88 -5.95 -16.30
C ARG A 156 4.37 -5.62 -16.29
N ARG A 157 4.74 -4.37 -16.57
CA ARG A 157 6.14 -3.92 -16.53
C ARG A 157 6.79 -4.11 -15.15
N HIS A 158 6.01 -3.98 -14.10
CA HIS A 158 6.48 -4.01 -12.72
C HIS A 158 6.04 -5.26 -11.95
N GLN A 159 5.44 -6.25 -12.62
CA GLN A 159 4.76 -7.38 -11.99
C GLN A 159 5.67 -8.16 -11.04
N GLY A 160 6.91 -8.42 -11.44
CA GLY A 160 7.89 -9.12 -10.61
C GLY A 160 8.25 -8.40 -9.31
N GLN A 161 8.06 -7.08 -9.26
CA GLN A 161 8.39 -6.18 -8.14
C GLN A 161 7.16 -5.82 -7.29
N LEU A 162 5.95 -6.22 -7.69
CA LEU A 162 4.72 -5.96 -6.93
C LEU A 162 4.59 -6.84 -5.69
N LEU A 163 5.26 -7.99 -5.68
CA LEU A 163 5.13 -9.04 -4.65
C LEU A 163 6.45 -9.34 -3.92
N THR A 164 7.44 -8.46 -4.03
CA THR A 164 8.75 -8.62 -3.36
C THR A 164 8.60 -8.68 -1.83
N TYR A 165 7.64 -7.95 -1.26
CA TYR A 165 7.33 -7.97 0.17
C TYR A 165 6.98 -9.38 0.68
N LEU A 166 6.42 -10.26 -0.16
CA LEU A 166 6.11 -11.64 0.20
C LEU A 166 7.37 -12.51 0.31
N VAL A 167 8.43 -12.20 -0.45
CA VAL A 167 9.74 -12.86 -0.30
C VAL A 167 10.32 -12.51 1.06
N TRP A 168 10.33 -11.20 1.38
CA TRP A 168 10.87 -10.73 2.65
C TRP A 168 10.10 -11.26 3.87
N LEU A 169 8.77 -11.33 3.73
CA LEU A 169 7.87 -11.90 4.72
C LEU A 169 8.13 -13.39 4.93
N HIS A 170 8.22 -14.17 3.85
CA HIS A 170 8.46 -15.61 3.95
C HIS A 170 9.77 -15.91 4.71
N GLU A 171 10.84 -15.21 4.37
CA GLU A 171 12.12 -15.31 5.08
C GLU A 171 12.03 -14.87 6.55
N ALA A 172 11.18 -13.90 6.90
CA ALA A 172 10.96 -13.49 8.29
C ALA A 172 10.10 -14.50 9.08
N LEU A 173 9.18 -15.21 8.39
CA LEU A 173 8.34 -16.24 8.98
C LEU A 173 9.09 -17.54 9.24
N ALA A 174 10.07 -17.91 8.40
CA ALA A 174 10.80 -19.17 8.51
C ALA A 174 11.37 -19.46 9.93
N PRO A 175 12.13 -18.56 10.58
CA PRO A 175 12.59 -18.81 11.96
C PRO A 175 11.44 -18.82 12.98
N TYR A 176 10.43 -17.96 12.77
CA TYR A 176 9.24 -17.92 13.64
C TYR A 176 8.48 -19.25 13.63
N GLU A 177 8.26 -19.84 12.46
CA GLU A 177 7.55 -21.12 12.30
C GLU A 177 8.32 -22.27 12.97
N GLN A 178 9.65 -22.30 12.85
CA GLN A 178 10.50 -23.29 13.50
C GLN A 178 10.44 -23.19 15.03
N GLU A 179 10.51 -21.98 15.56
CA GLU A 179 10.41 -21.74 16.99
C GLU A 179 9.00 -22.09 17.51
N LEU A 180 7.95 -21.66 16.81
CA LEU A 180 6.57 -21.97 17.17
C LEU A 180 6.32 -23.48 17.18
N ALA A 181 6.84 -24.22 16.19
CA ALA A 181 6.71 -25.68 16.13
C ALA A 181 7.39 -26.38 17.33
N SER A 182 8.38 -25.75 17.95
CA SER A 182 9.00 -26.29 19.18
C SER A 182 8.09 -26.14 20.41
N HIS A 183 7.19 -25.15 20.41
CA HIS A 183 6.23 -24.91 21.50
C HIS A 183 4.83 -25.49 21.24
N LEU A 184 4.42 -25.56 19.98
CA LEU A 184 3.20 -26.20 19.49
C LEU A 184 3.60 -27.31 18.50
N PRO A 185 3.95 -28.51 18.99
CA PRO A 185 4.48 -29.58 18.14
C PRO A 185 3.46 -30.18 17.18
N ASP A 186 2.16 -30.07 17.49
CA ASP A 186 1.10 -30.46 16.56
C ASP A 186 1.06 -29.46 15.39
N PRO A 187 1.39 -29.89 14.15
CA PRO A 187 1.40 -29.00 12.99
C PRO A 187 0.03 -28.38 12.70
N THR A 188 -1.05 -29.10 13.03
CA THR A 188 -2.41 -28.62 12.81
C THR A 188 -2.74 -27.47 13.76
N ALA A 189 -2.50 -27.65 15.06
CA ALA A 189 -2.67 -26.61 16.06
C ALA A 189 -1.78 -25.38 15.79
N SER A 190 -0.52 -25.59 15.40
CA SER A 190 0.40 -24.50 15.04
C SER A 190 -0.14 -23.68 13.85
N LYS A 191 -0.57 -24.35 12.77
CA LYS A 191 -1.15 -23.68 11.60
C LYS A 191 -2.47 -22.97 11.93
N GLN A 192 -3.33 -23.58 12.76
CA GLN A 192 -4.58 -22.95 13.20
C GLN A 192 -4.33 -21.71 14.05
N PHE A 193 -3.36 -21.77 14.96
CA PHE A 193 -2.94 -20.63 15.77
C PHE A 193 -2.45 -19.48 14.89
N MET A 194 -1.53 -19.75 13.95
CA MET A 194 -1.05 -18.73 13.02
C MET A 194 -2.18 -18.11 12.20
N ARG A 195 -3.09 -18.93 11.66
CA ARG A 195 -4.26 -18.46 10.90
C ARG A 195 -5.15 -17.55 11.73
N LEU A 196 -5.43 -17.92 12.97
CA LEU A 196 -6.25 -17.10 13.87
C LEU A 196 -5.59 -15.75 14.17
N VAL A 197 -4.30 -15.75 14.51
CA VAL A 197 -3.55 -14.52 14.80
C VAL A 197 -3.47 -13.60 13.57
N ALA A 198 -3.13 -14.16 12.41
CA ALA A 198 -3.02 -13.42 11.15
C ALA A 198 -4.37 -12.87 10.69
N ARG A 199 -5.47 -13.64 10.84
CA ARG A 199 -6.82 -13.17 10.53
C ARG A 199 -7.24 -12.02 11.43
N THR A 200 -6.98 -12.11 12.74
CA THR A 200 -7.23 -11.02 13.69
C THR A 200 -6.48 -9.76 13.27
N TRP A 201 -5.20 -9.89 12.92
CA TRP A 201 -4.41 -8.79 12.39
C TRP A 201 -5.05 -8.17 11.13
N ARG A 202 -5.40 -9.00 10.14
CA ARG A 202 -5.93 -8.55 8.86
C ARG A 202 -7.24 -7.77 9.01
N LEU A 203 -8.14 -8.27 9.87
CA LEU A 203 -9.41 -7.62 10.19
C LEU A 203 -9.20 -6.30 10.93
N ARG A 204 -8.26 -6.26 11.88
CA ARG A 204 -7.88 -5.04 12.58
C ARG A 204 -7.32 -3.98 11.63
N GLN A 205 -6.43 -4.36 10.71
CA GLN A 205 -5.90 -3.45 9.69
C GLN A 205 -7.01 -2.93 8.78
N ALA A 206 -7.96 -3.78 8.38
CA ALA A 206 -9.12 -3.35 7.60
C ALA A 206 -9.95 -2.28 8.35
N CYS A 207 -10.22 -2.49 9.64
CA CYS A 207 -10.91 -1.51 10.47
C CYS A 207 -10.12 -0.19 10.62
N ILE A 208 -8.79 -0.25 10.80
CA ILE A 208 -7.91 0.93 10.86
C ILE A 208 -7.98 1.73 9.55
N ASN A 209 -8.08 1.04 8.42
CA ASN A 209 -8.23 1.63 7.09
C ASN A 209 -9.66 2.11 6.80
N GLY A 210 -10.57 2.05 7.78
CA GLY A 210 -11.93 2.60 7.68
C GLY A 210 -12.99 1.62 7.15
N HIS A 211 -12.65 0.34 6.97
CA HIS A 211 -13.61 -0.69 6.53
C HIS A 211 -14.49 -1.17 7.69
N THR A 212 -15.47 -0.35 8.06
CA THR A 212 -16.35 -0.59 9.22
C THR A 212 -17.19 -1.85 9.09
N GLN A 213 -17.43 -2.35 7.87
CA GLN A 213 -18.16 -3.61 7.64
C GLN A 213 -17.50 -4.82 8.30
N PHE A 214 -16.19 -4.77 8.58
CA PHE A 214 -15.47 -5.86 9.22
C PHE A 214 -15.44 -5.79 10.76
N THR A 215 -16.02 -4.75 11.36
CA THR A 215 -15.96 -4.53 12.81
C THR A 215 -16.51 -5.71 13.62
N ALA A 216 -17.63 -6.29 13.19
CA ALA A 216 -18.22 -7.44 13.88
C ALA A 216 -17.29 -8.66 13.82
N TRP A 217 -16.73 -8.94 12.64
CA TRP A 217 -15.80 -10.06 12.44
C TRP A 217 -14.51 -9.86 13.23
N ALA A 218 -13.95 -8.63 13.24
CA ALA A 218 -12.77 -8.29 14.02
C ALA A 218 -12.99 -8.63 15.51
N ARG A 219 -14.11 -8.18 16.10
CA ARG A 219 -14.45 -8.48 17.50
C ARG A 219 -14.58 -9.98 17.77
N THR A 220 -15.24 -10.71 16.89
CA THR A 220 -15.40 -12.16 17.04
C THR A 220 -14.05 -12.89 16.98
N THR A 221 -13.18 -12.53 16.03
CA THR A 221 -11.86 -13.16 15.90
C THR A 221 -10.93 -12.74 17.05
N GLU A 222 -11.01 -11.50 17.53
CA GLU A 222 -10.29 -11.05 18.74
C GLU A 222 -10.70 -11.84 19.98
N ALA A 223 -12.00 -12.10 20.18
CA ALA A 223 -12.49 -12.92 21.28
C ALA A 223 -11.98 -14.38 21.17
N ALA A 224 -12.04 -14.96 19.97
CA ALA A 224 -11.52 -16.31 19.72
C ALA A 224 -10.00 -16.40 19.96
N LEU A 225 -9.24 -15.37 19.57
CA LEU A 225 -7.81 -15.30 19.88
C LEU A 225 -7.58 -15.20 21.38
N HIS A 226 -8.34 -14.36 22.10
CA HIS A 226 -8.22 -14.24 23.54
C HIS A 226 -8.47 -15.57 24.26
N GLU A 227 -9.49 -16.32 23.84
CA GLU A 227 -9.78 -17.66 24.34
C GLU A 227 -8.64 -18.65 24.03
N ALA A 228 -8.15 -18.67 22.78
CA ALA A 228 -7.06 -19.54 22.36
C ALA A 228 -5.74 -19.26 23.10
N LEU A 229 -5.50 -17.99 23.49
CA LEU A 229 -4.36 -17.63 24.31
C LEU A 229 -4.48 -18.18 25.73
N GLY A 230 -5.70 -18.29 26.29
CA GLY A 230 -5.94 -18.94 27.59
C GLY A 230 -5.13 -18.37 28.76
N GLY A 231 -4.69 -17.10 28.67
CA GLY A 231 -3.77 -16.49 29.65
C GLY A 231 -2.30 -16.90 29.52
N SER A 232 -1.93 -17.72 28.53
CA SER A 232 -0.55 -18.10 28.25
C SER A 232 0.28 -16.91 27.77
N SER A 233 1.22 -16.46 28.60
CA SER A 233 2.15 -15.39 28.26
C SER A 233 3.05 -15.76 27.07
N THR A 234 3.39 -17.04 26.91
CA THR A 234 4.22 -17.53 25.80
C THR A 234 3.47 -17.43 24.47
N LEU A 235 2.22 -17.91 24.40
CA LEU A 235 1.42 -17.80 23.18
C LEU A 235 1.11 -16.34 22.85
N ALA A 236 0.91 -15.49 23.85
CA ALA A 236 0.71 -14.06 23.64
C ALA A 236 1.95 -13.40 23.01
N GLN A 237 3.16 -13.79 23.42
CA GLN A 237 4.41 -13.34 22.80
C GLN A 237 4.52 -13.81 21.34
N TYR A 238 4.17 -15.07 21.04
CA TYR A 238 4.15 -15.57 19.65
C TYR A 238 3.10 -14.87 18.78
N ALA A 239 1.94 -14.52 19.34
CA ALA A 239 0.93 -13.76 18.61
C ALA A 239 1.42 -12.34 18.29
N GLN A 240 2.00 -11.65 19.28
CA GLN A 240 2.56 -10.32 19.13
C GLN A 240 3.71 -10.30 18.11
N ARG A 241 4.63 -11.27 18.18
CA ARG A 241 5.75 -11.37 17.25
C ARG A 241 5.28 -11.65 15.81
N LEU A 242 4.21 -12.44 15.62
CA LEU A 242 3.62 -12.61 14.29
C LEU A 242 3.02 -11.30 13.77
N TRP A 243 2.33 -10.52 14.60
CA TRP A 243 1.86 -9.19 14.20
C TRP A 243 3.01 -8.27 13.79
N GLU A 244 4.13 -8.29 14.52
CA GLU A 244 5.32 -7.52 14.16
C GLU A 244 5.92 -7.94 12.81
N ILE A 245 5.94 -9.24 12.53
CA ILE A 245 6.37 -9.78 11.23
C ILE A 245 5.42 -9.30 10.11
N LEU A 246 4.10 -9.36 10.34
CA LEU A 246 3.09 -8.91 9.37
C LEU A 246 3.12 -7.40 9.15
N ASP A 247 3.28 -6.60 10.20
CA ASP A 247 3.45 -5.14 10.13
C ASP A 247 4.77 -4.75 9.42
N GLY A 248 5.80 -5.62 9.53
CA GLY A 248 7.07 -5.49 8.82
C GLY A 248 6.99 -5.75 7.32
N ALA A 249 5.87 -6.25 6.79
CA ALA A 249 5.68 -6.43 5.35
C ALA A 249 5.51 -5.08 4.64
N VAL A 250 6.62 -4.52 4.16
CA VAL A 250 6.66 -3.20 3.51
C VAL A 250 5.92 -3.24 2.17
N ARG A 251 4.65 -2.84 2.15
CA ARG A 251 3.78 -2.81 0.94
C ARG A 251 3.70 -1.45 0.25
N ALA A 252 3.84 -0.37 1.01
CA ALA A 252 3.62 0.99 0.54
C ALA A 252 4.76 1.91 0.97
N SER A 253 4.93 3.01 0.24
CA SER A 253 6.01 3.98 0.42
C SER A 253 5.54 5.26 1.13
N SER A 254 4.33 5.28 1.69
CA SER A 254 3.66 6.47 2.24
C SER A 254 4.48 7.27 3.27
N LEU A 255 5.28 6.60 4.11
CA LEU A 255 6.22 7.27 5.03
C LEU A 255 7.29 8.06 4.28
N VAL A 256 7.88 7.44 3.25
CA VAL A 256 8.89 8.05 2.39
C VAL A 256 8.27 9.18 1.57
N GLU A 257 7.04 9.01 1.08
CA GLU A 257 6.31 10.07 0.38
C GLU A 257 6.06 11.30 1.25
N CYS A 258 5.72 11.10 2.53
CA CYS A 258 5.54 12.19 3.48
C CYS A 258 6.85 12.99 3.67
N ILE A 259 7.97 12.28 3.86
CA ILE A 259 9.30 12.88 3.97
C ILE A 259 9.67 13.61 2.67
N ASN A 260 9.47 12.98 1.52
CA ASN A 260 9.73 13.57 0.21
C ASN A 260 8.86 14.80 -0.05
N GLY A 261 7.60 14.78 0.35
CA GLY A 261 6.69 15.93 0.28
C GLY A 261 7.19 17.10 1.11
N LEU A 262 7.68 16.83 2.32
CA LEU A 262 8.29 17.84 3.18
C LEU A 262 9.58 18.39 2.56
N LEU A 263 10.50 17.50 2.15
CA LEU A 263 11.76 17.88 1.51
C LEU A 263 11.53 18.70 0.23
N LYS A 264 10.55 18.35 -0.60
CA LYS A 264 10.19 19.10 -1.82
C LYS A 264 9.82 20.55 -1.51
N GLN A 265 9.17 20.85 -0.38
CA GLN A 265 8.85 22.23 0.01
C GLN A 265 10.13 23.03 0.29
N PHE A 266 11.09 22.43 1.00
CA PHE A 266 12.40 23.01 1.27
C PHE A 266 13.22 23.22 -0.01
N LEU A 267 13.27 22.22 -0.88
CA LEU A 267 13.98 22.30 -2.16
C LEU A 267 13.37 23.35 -3.09
N ARG A 268 12.04 23.52 -3.11
CA ARG A 268 11.40 24.59 -3.90
C ARG A 268 11.81 25.99 -3.45
N ASN A 269 11.99 26.19 -2.14
CA ASN A 269 12.45 27.46 -1.60
C ASN A 269 13.94 27.71 -1.91
N ARG A 270 14.72 26.65 -2.12
CA ARG A 270 16.14 26.73 -2.46
C ARG A 270 16.35 26.61 -3.97
N ARG A 271 16.44 27.76 -4.65
CA ARG A 271 16.49 27.86 -6.14
C ARG A 271 17.62 27.06 -6.81
N SER A 272 18.78 26.89 -6.18
CA SER A 272 19.88 26.08 -6.71
C SER A 272 20.91 25.71 -5.64
N PHE A 273 21.69 24.68 -5.94
CA PHE A 273 22.89 24.28 -5.20
C PHE A 273 24.11 24.53 -6.08
N ARG A 274 25.23 24.93 -5.48
CA ARG A 274 26.45 25.25 -6.25
C ARG A 274 27.12 23.99 -6.79
N ASN A 275 27.06 22.90 -6.01
CA ASN A 275 27.63 21.59 -6.32
C ASN A 275 27.02 20.51 -5.41
N CYS A 276 27.38 19.25 -5.64
CA CYS A 276 26.89 18.10 -4.87
C CYS A 276 27.22 18.18 -3.37
N VAL A 277 28.36 18.77 -2.99
CA VAL A 277 28.73 18.95 -1.57
C VAL A 277 27.73 19.87 -0.86
N THR A 278 27.39 21.01 -1.46
CA THR A 278 26.41 21.94 -0.89
C THR A 278 24.99 21.36 -0.84
N LEU A 279 24.65 20.46 -1.76
CA LEU A 279 23.41 19.68 -1.70
C LEU A 279 23.45 18.69 -0.53
N GLN A 280 24.53 17.93 -0.36
CA GLN A 280 24.65 16.96 0.73
C GLN A 280 24.57 17.64 2.10
N HIS A 281 25.26 18.78 2.30
CA HIS A 281 25.17 19.52 3.55
C HIS A 281 23.73 19.98 3.86
N TYR A 282 22.97 20.34 2.83
CA TYR A 282 21.57 20.70 3.00
C TYR A 282 20.70 19.52 3.38
N LEU A 283 20.93 18.36 2.76
CA LEU A 283 20.22 17.13 3.11
C LEU A 283 20.54 16.73 4.55
N ASN A 284 21.81 16.83 4.99
CA ASN A 284 22.21 16.58 6.37
C ASN A 284 21.50 17.53 7.34
N LEU A 285 21.42 18.82 7.00
CA LEU A 285 20.69 19.81 7.80
C LEU A 285 19.20 19.50 7.88
N PHE A 286 18.59 19.12 6.75
CA PHE A 286 17.20 18.70 6.69
C PHE A 286 16.96 17.47 7.56
N THR A 287 17.85 16.47 7.51
CA THR A 287 17.77 15.26 8.36
C THR A 287 17.84 15.63 9.84
N LEU A 288 18.79 16.49 10.24
CA LEU A 288 18.90 16.95 11.63
C LEU A 288 17.63 17.68 12.08
N TRP A 289 17.21 18.69 11.33
CA TRP A 289 16.00 19.47 11.63
C TRP A 289 14.76 18.58 11.69
N HIS A 290 14.58 17.67 10.72
CA HIS A 290 13.41 16.80 10.67
C HIS A 290 13.34 15.89 11.89
N ASN A 291 14.47 15.33 12.31
CA ASN A 291 14.54 14.40 13.42
C ASN A 291 14.42 15.05 14.80
N MET A 292 14.74 16.34 14.93
CA MET A 292 14.57 17.10 16.17
C MET A 292 13.24 17.84 16.26
N ARG A 293 12.59 18.11 15.13
CA ARG A 293 11.32 18.82 15.11
C ARG A 293 10.23 18.01 15.82
N VAL A 294 9.66 18.61 16.86
CA VAL A 294 8.50 18.08 17.58
C VAL A 294 7.25 18.12 16.68
N TYR A 295 6.51 17.01 16.66
CA TYR A 295 5.24 16.93 15.97
C TYR A 295 4.18 17.80 16.66
N GLN A 296 3.53 18.67 15.89
CA GLN A 296 2.51 19.60 16.39
C GLN A 296 1.11 18.99 16.49
N ARG A 297 0.87 17.83 15.86
CA ARG A 297 -0.45 17.20 15.75
C ARG A 297 -0.35 15.69 15.55
N GLY A 298 -1.45 14.99 15.84
CA GLY A 298 -1.60 13.55 15.59
C GLY A 298 -1.11 12.67 16.74
N LYS A 299 -1.07 11.35 16.53
CA LYS A 299 -0.74 10.35 17.58
C LYS A 299 0.63 10.54 18.24
N ARG A 300 1.54 11.24 17.57
CA ARG A 300 2.93 11.50 18.01
C ARG A 300 3.14 12.93 18.50
N GLN A 301 2.04 13.68 18.71
CA GLN A 301 2.11 15.08 19.13
C GLN A 301 2.94 15.23 20.41
N GLY A 302 3.78 16.26 20.44
CA GLY A 302 4.63 16.55 21.60
C GLY A 302 5.95 15.77 21.63
N GLN A 303 6.20 14.89 20.66
CA GLN A 303 7.49 14.18 20.52
C GLN A 303 8.15 14.46 19.17
N SER A 304 9.47 14.41 19.10
CA SER A 304 10.28 14.40 17.88
C SER A 304 10.62 12.97 17.43
N PRO A 305 11.01 12.74 16.16
CA PRO A 305 11.52 11.44 15.74
C PRO A 305 12.66 10.89 16.59
N TYR A 306 13.61 11.73 17.01
CA TYR A 306 14.68 11.31 17.93
C TYR A 306 14.16 10.90 19.30
N GLN A 307 13.24 11.65 19.90
CA GLN A 307 12.65 11.28 21.18
C GLN A 307 11.90 9.94 21.10
N ILE A 308 11.19 9.69 20.01
CA ILE A 308 10.50 8.41 19.77
C ILE A 308 11.52 7.27 19.62
N ALA A 309 12.66 7.54 18.98
CA ALA A 309 13.75 6.57 18.81
C ALA A 309 14.63 6.41 20.06
N GLY A 310 14.35 7.14 21.15
CA GLY A 310 15.18 7.14 22.36
C GLY A 310 16.55 7.83 22.18
N ILE A 311 16.72 8.61 21.11
CA ILE A 311 17.92 9.41 20.86
C ILE A 311 17.75 10.73 21.60
N GLN A 312 18.64 11.02 22.53
CA GLN A 312 18.67 12.26 23.30
C GLN A 312 19.88 13.11 22.88
N PRO A 313 19.70 14.14 22.05
CA PRO A 313 20.74 15.14 21.83
C PRO A 313 20.95 15.98 23.10
N ASP A 314 22.10 16.65 23.20
CA ASP A 314 22.46 17.50 24.35
C ASP A 314 21.57 18.75 24.49
N THR A 315 20.79 19.08 23.45
CA THR A 315 19.87 20.22 23.39
C THR A 315 18.69 19.91 22.46
N ASP A 316 17.54 20.51 22.74
CA ASP A 316 16.34 20.43 21.91
C ASP A 316 16.35 21.46 20.75
N ASP A 317 17.33 22.37 20.71
CA ASP A 317 17.54 23.29 19.59
C ASP A 317 18.55 22.74 18.58
N TRP A 318 18.06 22.44 17.38
CA TRP A 318 18.91 21.93 16.30
C TRP A 318 19.95 22.95 15.81
N LEU A 319 19.74 24.26 16.05
CA LEU A 319 20.71 25.30 15.75
C LEU A 319 21.90 25.29 16.72
N GLU A 320 21.64 25.05 18.00
CA GLU A 320 22.69 24.90 19.02
C GLU A 320 23.61 23.72 18.71
N LEU A 321 23.06 22.58 18.24
CA LEU A 321 23.86 21.41 17.86
C LEU A 321 24.85 21.67 16.71
N ILE A 322 24.57 22.66 15.86
CA ILE A 322 25.47 23.06 14.77
C ILE A 322 26.28 24.32 15.10
N GLY A 323 26.28 24.73 16.38
CA GLY A 323 27.15 25.78 16.93
C GLY A 323 26.59 27.20 16.82
N TYR A 324 25.29 27.37 16.55
CA TYR A 324 24.64 28.69 16.62
C TYR A 324 24.17 28.98 18.05
N PRO A 325 24.11 30.27 18.46
CA PRO A 325 23.57 30.62 19.77
C PRO A 325 22.08 30.23 19.87
N PRO A 326 21.57 30.00 21.10
CA PRO A 326 20.15 29.73 21.34
C PRO A 326 19.28 30.81 20.69
N VAL A 327 18.19 30.40 20.04
CA VAL A 327 17.18 31.37 19.60
C VAL A 327 16.40 31.82 20.84
N ALA A 328 16.63 33.06 21.27
CA ALA A 328 16.03 33.69 22.46
C ALA A 328 14.50 33.80 22.40
#